data_AF-A0A7Y2XGC2-F1
#
_entry.id   AF-A0A7Y2XGC2-F1
#
_cell.length_a   1.000
_cell.length_b   1.000
_cell.length_c   1.000
_cell.angle_alpha   90.00
_cell.angle_beta   90.00
_cell.angle_gamma   90.00
#
_symmetry.space_group_name_H-M   'P 1'
#
loop_
_entity.id
_entity.type
_entity.pdbx_description
1 polymer ?
#
loop_
_entity_poly.entity_id
_entity_poly.type
_entity_poly.pdbx_seq_one_letter_code
_entity_poly.pdbx_strand_id
1 'polypeptide(L)'
;MSAAPESLTVRTGEAAWLKHAPPALAVLAGLGLLTAPTTIAWKVLALAALLAFYRIGRRAWRRAVRIGRLQIYRDGPGRLLRNGEEQRVETAGSAWITPWLCVIPLKTVPGAAMIRCMVCASENRPEDFRRLRVWLRLCADSRFRSREPS
;
A
#
# COMPACT_ATOMS: atom_id res chain seq x y z
N MET A 1 16.37 -33.28 -8.64
CA MET A 1 15.04 -32.74 -8.28
C MET A 1 15.23 -31.31 -7.81
N SER A 2 14.85 -30.33 -8.63
CA SER A 2 15.06 -28.90 -8.35
C SER A 2 14.04 -28.48 -7.29
N ALA A 3 14.51 -28.18 -6.06
CA ALA A 3 13.67 -27.59 -5.03
C ALA A 3 13.20 -26.22 -5.56
N ALA A 4 11.91 -26.10 -5.88
CA ALA A 4 11.35 -24.83 -6.32
C ALA A 4 11.70 -23.75 -5.27
N PRO A 5 12.21 -22.59 -5.68
CA PRO A 5 12.50 -21.52 -4.73
C PRO A 5 11.19 -21.18 -4.02
N GLU A 6 11.22 -21.28 -2.68
CA GLU A 6 10.11 -20.97 -1.79
C GLU A 6 9.76 -19.49 -1.98
N SER A 7 8.88 -19.24 -2.94
CA SER A 7 8.51 -17.90 -3.40
C SER A 7 7.12 -17.59 -2.89
N LEU A 8 7.01 -16.49 -2.17
CA LEU A 8 5.75 -16.04 -1.60
C LEU A 8 5.05 -15.15 -2.62
N THR A 9 3.91 -15.61 -3.13
CA THR A 9 3.05 -14.81 -4.03
C THR A 9 1.96 -14.12 -3.21
N VAL A 10 1.95 -12.79 -3.22
CA VAL A 10 0.89 -12.00 -2.57
C VAL A 10 0.28 -11.03 -3.56
N ARG A 11 -1.03 -10.87 -3.47
CA ARG A 11 -1.78 -9.85 -4.19
C ARG A 11 -1.53 -8.50 -3.54
N THR A 12 -1.13 -7.54 -4.37
CA THR A 12 -0.93 -6.15 -3.98
C THR A 12 -2.16 -5.35 -4.38
N GLY A 13 -2.59 -4.43 -3.52
CA GLY A 13 -3.79 -3.65 -3.75
C GLY A 13 -4.46 -3.16 -2.47
N GLU A 14 -5.47 -2.33 -2.67
CA GLU A 14 -6.35 -1.86 -1.60
C GLU A 14 -7.22 -2.98 -1.06
N ALA A 15 -7.39 -2.99 0.26
CA ALA A 15 -8.47 -3.74 0.88
C ALA A 15 -9.81 -3.19 0.39
N ALA A 16 -10.78 -4.07 0.14
CA ALA A 16 -12.13 -3.67 -0.27
C ALA A 16 -12.74 -2.56 0.62
N TRP A 17 -12.53 -2.61 1.94
CA TRP A 17 -13.03 -1.59 2.88
C TRP A 17 -12.40 -0.21 2.68
N LEU A 18 -11.15 -0.14 2.21
CA LEU A 18 -10.45 1.13 1.97
C LEU A 18 -11.11 1.94 0.85
N LYS A 19 -11.83 1.27 -0.06
CA LYS A 19 -12.60 1.92 -1.14
C LYS A 19 -13.76 2.73 -0.59
N HIS A 20 -14.28 2.34 0.58
CA HIS A 20 -15.46 2.93 1.22
C HIS A 20 -15.11 3.96 2.30
N ALA A 21 -13.88 3.95 2.84
CA ALA A 21 -13.46 4.91 3.86
C ALA A 21 -13.48 6.38 3.38
N PRO A 22 -12.93 6.74 2.19
CA PRO A 22 -12.96 8.12 1.70
C PRO A 22 -14.38 8.70 1.51
N PRO A 23 -15.35 8.00 0.87
CA PRO A 23 -16.71 8.55 0.75
C PRO A 23 -17.41 8.64 2.11
N ALA A 24 -17.20 7.68 3.04
CA ALA A 24 -17.76 7.77 4.38
C ALA A 24 -17.26 9.01 5.14
N LEU A 25 -15.96 9.29 5.08
CA LEU A 25 -15.39 10.51 5.67
C LEU A 25 -15.90 11.78 4.99
N ALA A 26 -16.07 11.78 3.67
CA ALA A 26 -16.62 12.93 2.94
C ALA A 26 -18.08 13.20 3.33
N VAL A 27 -18.89 12.15 3.52
CA VAL A 27 -20.28 12.27 3.99
C VAL A 27 -20.32 12.83 5.42
N LEU A 28 -19.49 12.31 6.32
CA LEU A 28 -19.38 12.83 7.70
C LEU A 28 -18.94 14.30 7.72
N ALA A 29 -17.95 14.67 6.91
CA ALA A 29 -17.51 16.06 6.78
C ALA A 29 -18.61 16.97 6.21
N GLY A 30 -19.35 16.49 5.21
CA GLY A 30 -20.50 17.20 4.63
C GLY A 30 -21.63 17.40 5.64
N LEU A 31 -21.96 16.38 6.42
CA LEU A 31 -22.94 16.46 7.51
C LEU A 31 -22.53 17.49 8.57
N GLY A 32 -21.28 17.45 9.02
CA GLY A 32 -20.76 18.43 9.98
C GLY A 32 -20.84 19.86 9.45
N LEU A 33 -20.52 20.06 8.16
CA LEU A 33 -20.61 21.36 7.51
C LEU A 33 -22.06 21.86 7.38
N LEU A 34 -23.03 20.97 7.17
CA LEU A 34 -24.45 21.35 7.11
C LEU A 34 -24.98 21.81 8.47
N THR A 35 -24.52 21.18 9.55
CA THR A 35 -24.87 21.56 10.94
C THR A 35 -24.19 22.84 11.43
N ALA A 36 -23.18 23.34 10.72
CA ALA A 36 -22.46 24.53 11.12
C ALA A 36 -23.32 25.81 10.96
N PRO A 37 -23.26 26.75 11.93
CA PRO A 37 -23.92 28.05 11.84
C PRO A 37 -23.11 28.99 10.92
N THR A 38 -23.14 28.72 9.62
CA THR A 38 -22.45 29.50 8.58
C THR A 38 -23.40 29.85 7.43
N THR A 39 -23.07 30.91 6.69
CA THR A 39 -23.90 31.33 5.54
C THR A 39 -23.85 30.31 4.40
N ILE A 40 -24.93 30.27 3.61
CA ILE A 40 -25.09 29.30 2.51
C ILE A 40 -23.93 29.39 1.51
N ALA A 41 -23.44 30.60 1.22
CA ALA A 41 -22.31 30.82 0.32
C ALA A 41 -21.04 30.08 0.80
N TRP A 42 -20.73 30.14 2.10
CA TRP A 42 -19.58 29.42 2.68
C TRP A 42 -19.77 27.91 2.67
N LYS A 43 -21.00 27.42 2.88
CA LYS A 43 -21.31 25.98 2.78
C LYS A 43 -21.08 25.46 1.36
N VAL A 44 -21.51 26.20 0.34
CA VAL A 44 -21.27 25.84 -1.08
C VAL A 44 -19.78 25.83 -1.40
N LEU A 45 -19.03 26.85 -0.97
CA LEU A 45 -17.58 26.92 -1.17
C LEU A 45 -16.84 25.75 -0.50
N ALA A 46 -17.16 25.45 0.76
CA ALA A 46 -16.55 24.37 1.51
C ALA A 46 -16.91 22.98 0.95
N LEU A 47 -18.15 22.78 0.47
CA LEU A 47 -18.54 21.56 -0.26
C LEU A 47 -17.75 21.43 -1.57
N ALA A 48 -17.62 22.50 -2.35
CA ALA A 48 -16.85 22.50 -3.59
C ALA A 48 -15.37 22.16 -3.34
N ALA A 49 -14.77 22.76 -2.31
CA ALA A 49 -13.40 22.47 -1.88
C ALA A 49 -13.23 21.01 -1.42
N LEU A 50 -14.17 20.49 -0.61
CA LEU A 50 -14.16 19.09 -0.16
C LEU A 50 -14.26 18.13 -1.36
N LEU A 51 -15.13 18.42 -2.32
CA LEU A 51 -15.31 17.61 -3.52
C LEU A 51 -14.05 17.63 -4.41
N ALA A 52 -13.42 18.80 -4.55
CA ALA A 52 -12.17 18.95 -5.28
C ALA A 52 -11.04 18.15 -4.61
N PHE A 53 -10.87 18.30 -3.30
CA PHE A 53 -9.87 17.56 -2.53
C PHE A 53 -10.10 16.04 -2.62
N TYR A 54 -11.35 15.60 -2.47
CA TYR A 54 -11.74 14.21 -2.65
C TYR A 54 -11.38 13.68 -4.04
N ARG A 55 -11.68 14.45 -5.10
CA ARG A 55 -11.37 14.04 -6.48
C ARG A 55 -9.87 13.99 -6.75
N ILE A 56 -9.10 14.97 -6.27
CA ILE A 56 -7.64 15.01 -6.42
C ILE A 56 -7.00 13.86 -5.65
N GLY A 57 -7.35 13.70 -4.37
CA GLY A 57 -6.86 12.62 -3.53
C GLY A 57 -7.19 11.25 -4.11
N ARG A 58 -8.43 11.02 -4.54
CA ARG A 58 -8.85 9.75 -5.14
C ARG A 58 -8.19 9.48 -6.50
N ARG A 59 -7.83 10.51 -7.27
CA ARG A 59 -7.05 10.34 -8.52
C ARG A 59 -5.59 10.01 -8.23
N ALA A 60 -4.94 10.73 -7.33
CA ALA A 60 -3.57 10.45 -6.92
C ALA A 60 -3.44 9.05 -6.34
N TRP A 61 -4.40 8.67 -5.49
CA TRP A 61 -4.46 7.36 -4.86
C TRP A 61 -4.67 6.23 -5.89
N ARG A 62 -5.63 6.37 -6.83
CA ARG A 62 -5.82 5.39 -7.92
C ARG A 62 -4.61 5.22 -8.83
N ARG A 63 -3.78 6.27 -8.99
CA ARG A 63 -2.52 6.18 -9.75
C ARG A 63 -1.45 5.43 -8.96
N ALA A 64 -1.41 5.62 -7.64
CA ALA A 64 -0.47 4.96 -6.75
C ALA A 64 -0.82 3.48 -6.51
N VAL A 65 -2.09 3.18 -6.26
CA VAL A 65 -2.59 1.81 -6.06
C VAL A 65 -2.96 1.22 -7.41
N ARG A 66 -1.97 0.68 -8.11
CA ARG A 66 -2.25 -0.27 -9.20
C ARG A 66 -2.10 -1.68 -8.64
N ILE A 67 -3.18 -2.44 -8.77
CA ILE A 67 -3.26 -3.83 -8.35
C ILE A 67 -2.22 -4.63 -9.13
N GLY A 68 -1.42 -5.41 -8.42
CA GLY A 68 -0.39 -6.26 -9.01
C GLY A 68 -0.23 -7.55 -8.21
N ARG A 69 0.72 -8.39 -8.63
CA ARG A 69 1.17 -9.53 -7.82
C ARG A 69 2.62 -9.28 -7.45
N LEU A 70 2.92 -9.31 -6.15
CA LEU A 70 4.27 -9.28 -5.66
C LEU A 70 4.69 -10.72 -5.37
N GLN A 71 5.74 -11.16 -6.05
CA GLN A 71 6.47 -12.37 -5.74
C GLN A 71 7.72 -11.97 -4.99
N ILE A 72 7.87 -12.47 -3.77
CA ILE A 72 9.07 -12.26 -2.96
C ILE A 72 9.86 -13.56 -2.96
N TYR A 73 11.14 -13.48 -3.35
CA TYR A 73 12.07 -14.59 -3.24
C TYR A 73 12.84 -14.50 -1.93
N ARG A 74 13.24 -15.66 -1.40
CA ARG A 74 14.03 -15.77 -0.17
C ARG A 74 15.35 -14.99 -0.23
N ASP A 75 15.91 -14.86 -1.43
CA ASP A 75 17.23 -14.26 -1.67
C ASP A 75 17.24 -12.73 -1.71
N GLY A 76 16.09 -12.08 -1.52
CA GLY A 76 16.00 -10.61 -1.39
C GLY A 76 15.31 -9.86 -2.54
N PRO A 77 15.57 -10.15 -3.83
CA PRO A 77 14.84 -9.49 -4.91
C PRO A 77 13.43 -10.06 -5.03
N GLY A 78 12.47 -9.19 -5.33
CA GLY A 78 11.10 -9.55 -5.66
C GLY A 78 10.78 -9.23 -7.12
N ARG A 79 9.69 -9.80 -7.61
CA ARG A 79 9.08 -9.45 -8.90
C ARG A 79 7.72 -8.85 -8.62
N LEU A 80 7.48 -7.65 -9.13
CA LEU A 80 6.19 -7.00 -9.11
C LEU A 80 5.59 -7.12 -10.51
N LEU A 81 4.53 -7.92 -10.62
CA LEU A 81 3.73 -8.00 -11.84
C LEU A 81 2.68 -6.88 -11.81
N ARG A 82 2.80 -5.90 -12.70
CA ARG A 82 1.92 -4.72 -12.80
C ARG A 82 1.45 -4.59 -14.24
N ASN A 83 0.14 -4.60 -14.47
CA ASN A 83 -0.45 -4.47 -15.81
C ASN A 83 0.08 -5.48 -16.86
N GLY A 84 0.47 -6.68 -16.44
CA GLY A 84 1.06 -7.69 -17.33
C GLY A 84 2.56 -7.53 -17.57
N GLU A 85 3.17 -6.43 -17.11
CA GLU A 85 4.62 -6.25 -17.11
C GLU A 85 5.22 -6.74 -15.79
N GLU A 86 6.32 -7.48 -15.91
CA GLU A 86 7.09 -7.93 -14.77
C GLU A 86 8.22 -6.94 -14.49
N GLN A 87 8.23 -6.36 -13.30
CA GLN A 87 9.26 -5.43 -12.87
C GLN A 87 10.04 -6.03 -11.69
N ARG A 88 11.36 -6.12 -11.81
CA ARG A 88 12.23 -6.49 -10.69
C ARG A 88 12.22 -5.35 -9.68
N VAL A 89 12.08 -5.72 -8.41
CA VAL A 89 11.97 -4.79 -7.29
C VAL A 89 12.78 -5.31 -6.11
N GLU A 90 13.35 -4.39 -5.35
CA GLU A 90 14.04 -4.68 -4.09
C GLU A 90 13.35 -3.93 -2.96
N THR A 91 13.32 -4.52 -1.76
CA THR A 91 12.74 -3.82 -0.61
C THR A 91 13.68 -2.70 -0.16
N ALA A 92 13.16 -1.46 -0.11
CA ALA A 92 13.95 -0.27 0.15
C ALA A 92 13.55 0.38 1.48
N GLY A 93 14.27 0.05 2.56
CA GLY A 93 13.98 0.57 3.91
C GLY A 93 13.06 -0.33 4.72
N SER A 94 12.46 0.23 5.79
CA SER A 94 11.57 -0.49 6.70
C SER A 94 10.14 -0.53 6.17
N ALA A 95 9.54 -1.73 6.21
CA ALA A 95 8.12 -1.88 5.93
C ALA A 95 7.29 -1.45 7.14
N TRP A 96 6.15 -0.81 6.89
CA TRP A 96 5.15 -0.58 7.93
C TRP A 96 4.23 -1.80 8.00
N ILE A 97 4.16 -2.45 9.16
CA ILE A 97 3.51 -3.75 9.34
C ILE A 97 2.44 -3.63 10.40
N THR A 98 1.20 -3.97 10.06
CA THR A 98 0.06 -4.07 10.98
C THR A 98 -0.59 -5.45 10.86
N PRO A 99 -1.53 -5.82 11.76
CA PRO A 99 -2.23 -7.10 11.67
C PRO A 99 -3.08 -7.30 10.40
N TRP A 100 -3.46 -6.23 9.71
CA TRP A 100 -4.37 -6.24 8.56
C TRP A 100 -3.79 -5.64 7.28
N LEU A 101 -2.68 -4.89 7.38
CA LEU A 101 -2.07 -4.15 6.28
C LEU A 101 -0.55 -4.12 6.41
N CYS A 102 0.14 -4.37 5.30
CA CYS A 102 1.58 -4.14 5.16
C CYS A 102 1.83 -3.11 4.06
N VAL A 103 2.65 -2.10 4.34
CA VAL A 103 3.13 -1.14 3.34
C VAL A 103 4.63 -1.32 3.19
N ILE A 104 5.03 -1.84 2.04
CA ILE A 104 6.40 -2.24 1.74
C ILE A 104 6.98 -1.21 0.76
N PRO A 105 7.99 -0.42 1.16
CA PRO A 105 8.72 0.41 0.21
C PRO A 105 9.58 -0.49 -0.68
N LEU A 106 9.44 -0.31 -1.98
CA LEU A 106 10.14 -1.04 -3.03
C LEU A 106 10.91 -0.05 -3.90
N LYS A 107 12.11 -0.41 -4.31
CA LYS A 107 12.88 0.27 -5.35
C LYS A 107 12.85 -0.60 -6.59
N THR A 108 12.56 -0.03 -7.76
CA THR A 108 12.63 -0.80 -9.00
C THR A 108 14.08 -1.11 -9.37
N VAL A 109 14.30 -2.10 -10.23
CA VAL A 109 15.63 -2.44 -10.76
C VAL A 109 15.46 -2.72 -12.25
N PRO A 110 16.19 -2.03 -13.15
CA PRO A 110 17.29 -1.08 -12.89
C PRO A 110 16.85 0.36 -12.53
N GLY A 111 15.56 0.68 -12.56
CA GLY A 111 15.08 2.06 -12.33
C GLY A 111 15.25 2.51 -10.88
N ALA A 112 15.69 3.73 -10.60
CA ALA A 112 15.76 4.24 -9.22
C ALA A 112 14.38 4.65 -8.63
N ALA A 113 13.27 4.21 -9.23
CA ALA A 113 11.94 4.66 -8.83
C ALA A 113 11.50 3.96 -7.53
N MET A 114 11.03 4.76 -6.58
CA MET A 114 10.47 4.28 -5.32
C MET A 114 8.96 4.04 -5.46
N ILE A 115 8.53 2.84 -5.12
CA ILE A 115 7.13 2.39 -5.15
C ILE A 115 6.74 1.96 -3.74
N ARG A 116 5.55 2.37 -3.28
CA ARG A 116 4.97 1.84 -2.04
C ARG A 116 3.97 0.74 -2.40
N CYS A 117 4.31 -0.49 -2.05
CA CYS A 117 3.47 -1.64 -2.27
C CYS A 117 2.58 -1.88 -1.04
N MET A 118 1.26 -1.87 -1.24
CA MET A 118 0.31 -2.21 -0.18
C MET A 118 -0.16 -3.65 -0.34
N VAL A 119 -0.09 -4.42 0.74
CA VAL A 119 -0.60 -5.79 0.83
C VAL A 119 -1.60 -5.86 1.97
N CYS A 120 -2.84 -6.23 1.65
CA CYS A 120 -3.92 -6.29 2.62
C CYS A 120 -4.24 -7.75 2.98
N ALA A 121 -4.57 -7.98 4.25
CA ALA A 121 -4.96 -9.31 4.73
C ALA A 121 -6.23 -9.83 4.04
N SER A 122 -7.20 -8.96 3.74
CA SER A 122 -8.49 -9.34 3.12
C SER A 122 -8.37 -9.81 1.67
N GLU A 123 -7.31 -9.43 0.96
CA GLU A 123 -7.09 -9.75 -0.45
C GLU A 123 -6.20 -10.99 -0.63
N ASN A 124 -5.72 -11.58 0.46
CA ASN A 124 -4.75 -12.66 0.49
C ASN A 124 -5.21 -13.79 1.40
N ARG A 125 -4.67 -14.99 1.22
CA ARG A 125 -4.93 -16.09 2.18
C ARG A 125 -4.32 -15.72 3.54
N PRO A 126 -4.96 -16.09 4.66
CA PRO A 126 -4.46 -15.76 6.00
C PRO A 126 -3.04 -16.30 6.26
N GLU A 127 -2.73 -17.49 5.74
CA GLU A 127 -1.42 -18.12 5.87
C GLU A 127 -0.34 -17.36 5.09
N ASP A 128 -0.60 -17.01 3.83
CA ASP A 128 0.32 -16.25 2.98
C ASP A 128 0.61 -14.87 3.58
N PHE A 129 -0.42 -14.20 4.09
CA PHE A 129 -0.28 -12.91 4.77
C PHE A 129 0.50 -13.03 6.09
N ARG A 130 0.28 -14.10 6.87
CA ARG A 130 1.05 -14.37 8.09
C ARG A 130 2.53 -14.60 7.75
N ARG A 131 2.82 -15.42 6.74
CA ARG A 131 4.19 -15.68 6.25
C ARG A 131 4.87 -14.40 5.79
N LEU A 132 4.17 -13.55 5.03
CA LEU A 132 4.67 -12.23 4.63
C LEU A 132 5.05 -11.37 5.83
N ARG A 133 4.17 -11.29 6.84
CA ARG A 133 4.43 -10.49 8.05
C ARG A 133 5.65 -10.98 8.81
N VAL A 134 5.78 -12.29 8.98
CA VAL A 134 6.95 -12.88 9.64
C VAL A 134 8.21 -12.58 8.83
N TRP A 135 8.18 -12.80 7.52
CA TRP A 135 9.30 -12.51 6.63
C TRP A 135 9.73 -11.03 6.70
N LEU A 136 8.77 -10.08 6.62
CA LEU A 136 9.07 -8.65 6.71
C LEU A 136 9.69 -8.25 8.05
N ARG A 137 9.29 -8.88 9.15
CA ARG A 137 9.89 -8.65 10.48
C ARG A 137 11.32 -9.18 10.53
N LEU A 138 11.54 -10.41 10.07
CA LEU A 138 12.89 -11.00 10.01
C LEU A 138 13.84 -10.18 9.12
N CYS A 139 13.35 -9.65 7.99
CA CYS A 139 14.13 -8.79 7.12
C CYS A 139 14.35 -7.37 7.67
N ALA A 140 13.56 -6.93 8.65
CA ALA A 140 13.83 -5.68 9.36
C ALA A 140 14.97 -5.88 10.37
N ASP A 141 14.94 -7.00 11.11
CA ASP A 141 15.96 -7.35 12.10
C ASP A 141 17.34 -7.60 11.46
N SER A 142 17.38 -8.33 10.32
CA SER A 142 18.65 -8.61 9.64
C SER A 142 19.34 -7.36 9.10
N ARG A 143 18.57 -6.37 8.63
CA ARG A 143 19.09 -5.10 8.12
C ARG A 143 19.55 -4.14 9.22
N PHE A 144 19.01 -4.28 10.42
CA PHE A 144 19.52 -3.58 11.59
C PHE A 144 20.93 -4.07 11.95
N ARG A 145 21.15 -5.39 11.88
CA ARG A 145 22.43 -6.02 12.23
C ARG A 145 23.56 -5.74 11.22
N SER A 146 23.24 -5.48 9.96
CA SER A 146 24.23 -5.08 8.94
C SER A 146 24.60 -3.58 8.96
N ARG A 147 24.06 -2.82 9.92
CA ARG A 147 24.27 -1.36 10.05
C ARG A 147 25.16 -0.97 11.23
N GLU A 148 25.73 -1.93 11.96
CA GLU A 148 26.82 -1.65 12.91
C GLU A 148 28.08 -1.30 12.10
N PRO A 149 28.60 -0.07 12.21
CA PRO A 149 29.89 0.27 11.63
C PRO A 149 30.99 -0.33 12.51
N SER A 150 31.85 -1.14 11.90
CA SER A 150 33.22 -1.36 12.38
C SER A 150 34.03 -0.07 12.32
#